data_AF-A0A7X5WR64-F1
#
_entry.id   AF-A0A7X5WR64-F1
#
_cell.length_a   1.000
_cell.length_b   1.000
_cell.length_c   1.000
_cell.angle_alpha   90.00
_cell.angle_beta   90.00
_cell.angle_gamma   90.00
#
_symmetry.space_group_name_H-M   'P 1'
#
loop_
_entity.id
_entity.type
_entity.pdbx_description
1 polymer ?
#
loop_
_entity_poly.entity_id
_entity_poly.type
_entity_poly.pdbx_seq_one_letter_code
_entity_poly.pdbx_strand_id
1 'polypeptide(L)' 'SRLRGTLQNDILKEYIAQKEWIYPPEPHLRLIVDMIEFCAEHVPRWNTISVSGYHIREAGATAVQELAFTLAD' A
#
# COMPACT_ATOMS: atom_id res chain seq x y z
N SER A 1 6.18 15.72 14.81
CA SER A 1 7.03 14.56 15.15
C SER A 1 8.44 14.69 14.53
N ARG A 2 9.48 14.04 15.10
CA ARG A 2 10.81 13.85 14.46
C ARG A 2 10.94 12.51 13.70
N LEU A 3 9.93 11.65 13.80
CA LEU A 3 9.93 10.32 13.19
C LEU A 3 10.00 10.42 11.66
N ARG A 4 10.73 9.47 11.09
CA ARG A 4 10.89 9.24 9.66
C ARG A 4 10.80 7.73 9.44
N GLY A 5 10.23 7.34 8.31
CA GLY A 5 10.08 5.93 7.97
C GLY A 5 9.00 5.76 6.93
N THR A 6 8.68 4.51 6.66
CA THR A 6 7.70 4.10 5.66
C THR A 6 6.91 2.94 6.22
N LEU A 7 5.60 2.98 6.07
CA LEU A 7 4.76 1.79 6.17
C LEU A 7 4.41 1.34 4.74
N GLN A 8 4.38 0.03 4.50
CA GLN A 8 4.04 -0.47 3.18
C GLN A 8 2.61 -0.09 2.80
N ASN A 9 1.64 -0.38 3.69
CA ASN A 9 0.26 0.12 3.67
C ASN A 9 -0.49 0.05 2.33
N ASP A 10 -0.08 -0.87 1.46
CA ASP A 10 -0.67 -1.08 0.15
C ASP A 10 -1.51 -2.35 0.21
N ILE A 11 -2.83 -2.18 0.38
CA ILE A 11 -3.77 -3.28 0.57
C ILE A 11 -4.27 -3.88 -0.74
N LEU A 12 -4.21 -3.14 -1.86
CA LEU A 12 -4.70 -3.65 -3.14
C LEU A 12 -3.81 -4.80 -3.63
N LYS A 13 -2.48 -4.62 -3.55
CA LYS A 13 -1.53 -5.71 -3.82
C LYS A 13 -1.65 -6.89 -2.87
N GLU A 14 -2.22 -6.74 -1.67
CA GLU A 14 -2.47 -7.87 -0.78
C GLU A 14 -3.50 -8.79 -1.39
N TYR A 15 -4.64 -8.25 -1.83
CA TYR A 15 -5.67 -9.03 -2.50
C TYR A 15 -5.17 -9.64 -3.81
N ILE A 16 -4.37 -8.89 -4.58
CA ILE A 16 -3.84 -9.34 -5.87
C ILE A 16 -2.79 -10.44 -5.69
N ALA A 17 -1.81 -10.26 -4.80
CA ALA A 17 -0.59 -11.07 -4.78
C ALA A 17 -0.14 -11.56 -3.40
N GLN A 18 0.05 -10.69 -2.41
CA GLN A 18 0.82 -11.01 -1.19
C GLN A 18 0.02 -11.77 -0.10
N LYS A 19 -1.31 -11.64 -0.09
CA LYS A 19 -2.25 -12.43 0.73
C LYS A 19 -2.27 -12.15 2.24
N GLU A 20 -1.90 -10.95 2.66
CA GLU A 20 -1.93 -10.50 4.06
C GLU A 20 -3.04 -9.46 4.31
N TRP A 21 -4.31 -9.87 4.31
CA TRP A 21 -5.44 -9.00 4.66
C TRP A 21 -6.30 -9.56 5.78
N ILE A 22 -6.93 -8.67 6.55
CA ILE A 22 -7.83 -9.02 7.66
C ILE A 22 -9.29 -8.64 7.33
N TYR A 23 -9.50 -7.43 6.83
CA TYR A 23 -10.83 -6.90 6.51
C TYR A 23 -11.15 -7.01 5.02
N PRO A 24 -12.42 -6.86 4.60
CA PRO A 24 -12.77 -6.65 3.19
C PRO A 24 -12.19 -5.34 2.62
N PRO A 25 -12.15 -5.15 1.29
CA PRO A 25 -11.47 -4.01 0.65
C PRO A 25 -11.92 -2.64 1.15
N GLU A 26 -13.22 -2.36 1.14
CA GLU A 26 -13.77 -1.05 1.48
C GLU A 26 -13.43 -0.57 2.92
N PRO A 27 -13.70 -1.35 3.99
CA PRO A 27 -13.32 -0.92 5.34
C PRO A 27 -11.80 -0.82 5.53
N HIS A 28 -10.99 -1.58 4.78
CA HIS A 28 -9.54 -1.50 4.88
C HIS A 28 -8.99 -0.24 4.21
N LEU A 29 -9.52 0.13 3.04
CA LEU A 29 -9.18 1.40 2.38
C LEU A 29 -9.49 2.60 3.28
N ARG A 30 -10.59 2.55 4.04
CA ARG A 30 -10.88 3.59 5.05
C ARG A 30 -9.77 3.72 6.09
N LEU A 31 -9.25 2.60 6.62
CA LEU A 31 -8.13 2.63 7.58
C LEU A 31 -6.86 3.24 6.99
N ILE A 32 -6.58 2.99 5.70
CA ILE A 32 -5.46 3.61 4.99
C ILE A 32 -5.63 5.12 4.92
N VAL A 33 -6.82 5.61 4.55
CA VAL A 33 -7.13 7.04 4.48
C VAL A 33 -6.99 7.71 5.85
N ASP A 34 -7.59 7.12 6.89
CA ASP A 34 -7.49 7.63 8.27
C ASP A 34 -6.01 7.77 8.71
N MET A 35 -5.15 6.80 8.35
CA MET A 35 -3.72 6.85 8.65
C MET A 35 -2.99 7.94 7.85
N ILE A 36 -3.32 8.12 6.57
CA ILE A 36 -2.74 9.17 5.72
C ILE A 36 -3.06 10.55 6.30
N GLU A 37 -4.33 10.79 6.65
CA GLU A 37 -4.79 12.04 7.26
C GLU A 37 -4.05 12.32 8.57
N PHE A 38 -3.97 11.33 9.47
CA PHE A 38 -3.24 11.48 10.72
C PHE A 38 -1.77 11.82 10.51
N CYS A 39 -1.09 11.11 9.61
CA CYS A 39 0.33 11.35 9.33
C CYS A 39 0.58 12.70 8.68
N ALA A 40 -0.32 13.19 7.83
CA ALA A 40 -0.19 14.51 7.22
C ALA A 40 -0.12 15.63 8.27
N GLU A 41 -0.92 15.52 9.34
CA GLU A 41 -0.97 16.52 10.40
C GLU A 41 0.11 16.32 11.49
N HIS A 42 0.35 15.08 11.91
CA HIS A 42 1.12 14.79 13.13
C HIS A 42 2.53 14.25 12.85
N VAL A 43 2.72 13.56 11.72
CA VAL A 43 3.97 12.86 11.35
C VAL A 43 4.39 13.16 9.90
N PRO A 44 4.58 14.43 9.52
CA PRO A 44 4.67 14.86 8.11
C PRO A 44 5.93 14.39 7.35
N ARG A 45 6.84 13.67 8.03
CA ARG A 45 8.04 13.07 7.42
C ARG A 45 7.94 11.55 7.28
N TRP A 46 6.75 11.00 7.51
CA TRP A 46 6.45 9.59 7.33
C TRP A 46 5.92 9.36 5.92
N ASN A 47 6.46 8.37 5.21
CA ASN A 47 5.89 7.91 3.95
C ASN A 47 4.75 6.94 4.30
N THR A 48 3.52 7.38 4.05
CA THR A 48 2.30 6.69 4.51
C THR A 48 1.96 5.45 3.69
N ILE A 49 2.56 5.29 2.52
CA ILE A 49 2.34 4.13 1.65
C ILE A 49 3.59 3.89 0.80
N SER A 50 3.82 2.62 0.47
CA SER A 50 4.76 2.19 -0.54
C SER A 50 4.00 1.32 -1.54
N VAL A 51 3.53 1.94 -2.63
CA VAL A 51 2.82 1.26 -3.71
C VAL A 51 3.75 0.24 -4.37
N SER A 52 3.36 -1.03 -4.40
CA SER A 52 4.31 -2.15 -4.50
C SER A 52 3.99 -3.16 -5.61
N GLY A 53 4.77 -3.12 -6.69
CA GLY A 53 4.76 -4.14 -7.74
C GLY A 53 5.53 -5.42 -7.43
N TYR A 54 6.43 -5.38 -6.44
CA TYR A 54 7.34 -6.49 -6.14
C TYR A 54 6.61 -7.83 -5.93
N HIS A 55 5.59 -7.86 -5.07
CA HIS A 55 4.84 -9.09 -4.79
C HIS A 55 4.00 -9.54 -5.99
N ILE A 56 3.49 -8.59 -6.79
CA ILE A 56 2.78 -8.89 -8.04
C ILE A 56 3.72 -9.62 -9.01
N ARG A 57 4.98 -9.16 -9.11
CA ARG A 57 6.01 -9.82 -9.90
C ARG A 57 6.36 -11.22 -9.38
N GLU A 58 6.60 -11.35 -8.08
CA GLU A 58 6.90 -12.64 -7.44
C GLU A 58 5.74 -13.64 -7.55
N ALA A 59 4.50 -13.16 -7.64
CA ALA A 59 3.32 -13.99 -7.92
C ALA A 59 3.22 -14.46 -9.39
N GLY A 60 4.17 -14.09 -10.25
CA GLY A 60 4.29 -14.57 -11.63
C GLY A 60 3.87 -13.56 -12.70
N ALA A 61 3.69 -12.29 -12.35
CA ALA A 61 3.39 -11.26 -13.35
C ALA A 61 4.56 -11.02 -14.31
N THR A 62 4.24 -10.66 -15.55
CA THR A 62 5.22 -10.10 -16.48
C THR A 62 5.60 -8.67 -16.08
N ALA A 63 6.70 -8.13 -16.63
CA ALA A 63 7.11 -6.75 -16.36
C ALA A 63 6.04 -5.71 -16.73
N VAL A 64 5.28 -5.98 -17.80
CA VAL A 64 4.18 -5.10 -18.22
C VAL A 64 3.03 -5.15 -17.21
N GLN A 65 2.69 -6.34 -16.71
CA GLN A 65 1.64 -6.50 -15.69
C GLN A 65 2.05 -5.86 -14.35
N GLU A 66 3.29 -6.07 -13.90
CA GLU A 66 3.83 -5.42 -12.70
C GLU A 66 3.68 -3.90 -12.79
N LEU A 67 4.15 -3.29 -13.89
CA LEU A 67 4.05 -1.85 -14.08
C LEU A 67 2.59 -1.39 -14.14
N ALA A 68 1.75 -2.09 -14.91
CA ALA A 68 0.36 -1.70 -15.12
C ALA A 68 -0.46 -1.78 -13.83
N PHE A 69 -0.34 -2.88 -13.07
CA PHE A 69 -1.10 -3.07 -11.84
C PHE A 69 -0.60 -2.14 -10.72
N THR A 70 0.72 -1.95 -10.57
CA THR A 70 1.28 -1.01 -9.57
C THR A 70 0.83 0.43 -9.79
N LEU A 71 0.60 0.85 -11.04
CA LEU A 71 0.15 2.22 -11.35
C LEU A 71 -1.38 2.39 -11.32
N ALA A 72 -2.12 1.29 -11.50
CA ALA A 72 -3.58 1.31 -11.52
C ALA A 72 -4.18 1.15 -10.12
N ASP A 73 -3.47 0.47 -9.22
CA ASP A 73 -3.74 0.43 -7.78
C ASP A 73 -3.69 1.84 -7.16
#